data_AF-A0A2S8WPL5-F1
#
_entry.id   AF-A0A2S8WPL5-F1
#
_cell.length_a   1.000
_cell.length_b   1.000
_cell.length_c   1.000
_cell.angle_alpha   90.00
_cell.angle_beta   90.00
_cell.angle_gamma   90.00
#
_symmetry.space_group_name_H-M   'P 1'
#
loop_
_entity.id
_entity.type
_entity.pdbx_description
1 polymer ?
#
loop_
_entity_poly.entity_id
_entity_poly.type
_entity_poly.pdbx_seq_one_letter_code
_entity_poly.pdbx_strand_id
1 'polypeptide(L)'
;MTNRRRPPLGILPVVLAVIQIVGTHFAAHRVGQTVSLPAALLLLAGPALLLLRRKVPGPMVAGIAAVTVGYMAAGFPWGPFPLSFATGLVLAVLAGARWWAWGSAAAAGFGFLLTALQHGQSTRVFFVLVWLIVVLLAGELGRSAKARRDEYRKAATERARHQRDEERLVLARDIHDVVAHSLSMINVQASVALHLAKNNKDPHLMYEALENIKAGSKEALVEVREVLAVLR
;
A
#
# COMPACT_ATOMS: atom_id res chain seq x y z
N MET A 1 -5.38 -8.19 12.88
CA MET A 1 -6.08 -7.60 11.71
C MET A 1 -6.75 -6.28 12.13
N THR A 2 -6.01 -5.18 12.16
CA THR A 2 -6.56 -3.87 12.54
C THR A 2 -7.31 -3.26 11.37
N ASN A 3 -8.64 -3.35 11.42
CA ASN A 3 -9.57 -2.71 10.53
C ASN A 3 -9.43 -1.18 10.64
N ARG A 4 -8.52 -0.59 9.85
CA ARG A 4 -8.46 0.86 9.65
C ARG A 4 -9.76 1.27 8.93
N ARG A 5 -10.79 1.56 9.73
CA ARG A 5 -12.03 2.19 9.30
C ARG A 5 -11.66 3.43 8.50
N ARG A 6 -11.66 3.30 7.16
CA ARG A 6 -11.55 4.46 6.27
C ARG A 6 -12.74 5.36 6.63
N PRO A 7 -12.54 6.66 6.88
CA PRO A 7 -13.64 7.55 7.25
C PRO A 7 -14.76 7.42 6.21
N PRO A 8 -16.03 7.38 6.62
CA PRO A 8 -17.14 7.16 5.71
C PRO A 8 -17.13 8.20 4.59
N LEU A 9 -17.44 7.76 3.37
CA LEU A 9 -17.18 8.49 2.11
C LEU A 9 -17.67 9.95 2.10
N GLY A 10 -18.69 10.27 2.88
CA GLY A 10 -19.34 11.57 2.92
C GLY A 10 -18.76 12.58 3.93
N ILE A 11 -18.03 12.16 4.97
CA ILE A 11 -17.61 13.12 6.02
C ILE A 11 -16.67 14.18 5.45
N LEU A 12 -15.69 13.77 4.64
CA LEU A 12 -14.68 14.69 4.12
C LEU A 12 -15.26 15.77 3.18
N PRO A 13 -16.08 15.44 2.16
CA PRO A 13 -16.73 16.46 1.34
C PRO A 13 -17.76 17.30 2.12
N VAL A 14 -18.49 16.70 3.07
CA VAL A 14 -19.46 17.46 3.90
C VAL A 14 -18.76 18.45 4.82
N VAL A 15 -17.67 18.05 5.48
CA VAL A 15 -16.86 18.92 6.34
C VAL A 15 -16.26 20.07 5.52
N LEU A 16 -15.75 19.80 4.31
CA LEU A 16 -15.24 20.84 3.43
C LEU A 16 -16.33 21.80 2.95
N ALA A 17 -17.52 21.28 2.61
CA ALA A 17 -18.66 22.11 2.24
C ALA A 17 -19.09 23.03 3.40
N VAL A 18 -19.15 22.51 4.62
CA VAL A 18 -19.47 23.29 5.82
C VAL A 18 -18.41 24.38 6.06
N ILE A 19 -17.12 24.03 6.02
CA ILE A 19 -16.02 25.00 6.20
C ILE A 19 -16.07 26.07 5.10
N GLN A 20 -16.35 25.69 3.84
CA GLN A 20 -16.42 26.61 2.72
C GLN A 20 -17.59 27.58 2.82
N ILE A 21 -18.78 27.08 3.19
CA ILE A 21 -19.98 27.91 3.32
C ILE A 21 -19.86 28.83 4.52
N VAL A 22 -19.53 28.29 5.70
CA VAL A 22 -19.42 29.08 6.94
C VAL A 22 -18.30 30.09 6.82
N GLY A 23 -17.13 29.68 6.31
CA GLY A 23 -15.98 30.58 6.14
C GLY A 23 -16.23 31.68 5.12
N THR A 24 -16.87 31.37 3.99
CA THR A 24 -17.19 32.38 2.96
C THR A 24 -18.31 33.31 3.43
N HIS A 25 -19.32 32.79 4.12
CA HIS A 25 -20.40 33.60 4.68
C HIS A 25 -19.87 34.57 5.74
N PHE A 26 -18.95 34.14 6.60
CA PHE A 26 -18.33 34.99 7.61
C PHE A 26 -17.43 36.07 6.97
N ALA A 27 -16.67 35.71 5.93
CA ALA A 27 -15.84 36.65 5.18
C ALA A 27 -16.68 37.70 4.42
N ALA A 28 -17.78 37.27 3.79
CA ALA A 28 -18.71 38.15 3.08
C ALA A 28 -19.39 39.14 4.04
N HIS A 29 -19.81 38.69 5.23
CA HIS A 29 -20.38 39.55 6.27
C HIS A 29 -19.40 40.63 6.75
N ARG A 30 -18.10 40.31 6.87
CA ARG A 30 -17.07 41.28 7.28
C ARG A 30 -16.82 42.39 6.26
N VAL A 31 -17.18 42.17 5.00
CA VAL A 31 -17.00 43.14 3.89
C VAL A 31 -18.33 43.78 3.48
N GLY A 32 -19.42 43.49 4.20
CA GLY A 32 -20.75 44.03 3.90
C GLY A 32 -21.38 43.48 2.60
N GLN A 33 -20.90 42.34 2.10
CA GLN A 33 -21.43 41.68 0.91
C GLN A 33 -22.28 40.47 1.29
N THR A 34 -23.37 40.25 0.56
CA THR A 34 -24.20 39.05 0.70
C THR A 34 -23.72 37.95 -0.25
N VAL A 35 -23.64 36.71 0.23
CA VAL A 35 -23.33 35.56 -0.64
C VAL A 35 -24.52 35.35 -1.57
N SER A 36 -24.34 35.62 -2.86
CA SER A 36 -25.39 35.41 -3.86
C SER A 36 -25.63 33.91 -4.10
N LEU A 37 -26.87 33.54 -4.45
CA LEU A 37 -27.24 32.16 -4.82
C LEU A 37 -26.25 31.46 -5.79
N PRO A 38 -25.75 32.11 -6.86
CA PRO A 38 -24.75 31.50 -7.74
C PRO A 38 -23.41 31.23 -7.04
N ALA A 39 -22.96 32.08 -6.12
CA ALA A 39 -21.74 31.85 -5.35
C ALA A 39 -21.87 30.62 -4.44
N ALA A 40 -23.03 30.45 -3.79
CA ALA A 40 -23.32 29.28 -2.96
C ALA A 40 -23.38 27.97 -3.76
N LEU A 41 -23.96 28.00 -4.97
CA LEU A 41 -24.00 26.85 -5.88
C LEU A 41 -22.60 26.43 -6.35
N LEU A 42 -21.72 27.38 -6.71
CA LEU A 42 -20.33 27.08 -7.06
C LEU A 42 -19.53 26.52 -5.87
N LEU A 43 -19.76 27.05 -4.66
CA LEU A 43 -19.14 26.54 -3.43
C LEU A 43 -19.56 25.10 -3.11
N LEU A 44 -20.78 24.70 -3.47
CA LEU A 44 -21.27 23.33 -3.29
C LEU A 44 -20.85 22.39 -4.43
N ALA A 45 -20.62 22.92 -5.63
CA ALA A 45 -20.20 22.13 -6.81
C ALA A 45 -18.82 21.46 -6.60
N GLY A 46 -17.86 22.17 -5.97
CA GLY A 46 -16.54 21.62 -5.66
C GLY A 46 -16.59 20.37 -4.77
N PRO A 47 -17.24 20.43 -3.59
CA PRO A 47 -17.48 19.28 -2.72
C PRO A 47 -18.31 18.17 -3.35
N ALA A 48 -19.30 18.50 -4.19
CA ALA A 48 -20.08 17.50 -4.92
C ALA A 48 -19.21 16.70 -5.91
N LEU A 49 -18.29 17.38 -6.61
CA LEU A 49 -17.31 16.73 -7.50
C LEU A 49 -16.38 15.77 -6.74
N LEU A 50 -16.08 16.02 -5.47
CA LEU A 50 -15.28 15.10 -4.64
C LEU A 50 -15.94 13.73 -4.44
N LEU A 51 -17.25 13.58 -4.69
CA LEU A 51 -17.92 12.26 -4.68
C LEU A 51 -17.47 11.36 -5.84
N LEU A 52 -17.04 11.96 -6.96
CA LEU A 52 -16.53 11.25 -8.14
C LEU A 52 -15.08 10.77 -7.99
N ARG A 53 -14.42 11.07 -6.85
CA ARG A 53 -13.02 10.71 -6.57
C ARG A 53 -12.66 9.23 -6.74
N ARG A 54 -13.65 8.34 -6.66
CA ARG A 54 -13.46 6.88 -6.82
C ARG A 54 -13.65 6.39 -8.25
N LYS A 55 -14.42 7.12 -9.08
CA LYS A 55 -14.74 6.71 -10.45
C LYS A 55 -13.81 7.35 -11.46
N VAL A 56 -13.59 8.66 -11.34
CA VAL A 56 -12.87 9.46 -12.35
C VAL A 56 -12.03 10.56 -11.68
N PRO A 57 -10.92 10.23 -11.00
CA PRO A 57 -10.11 11.19 -10.24
C PRO A 57 -9.48 12.28 -11.10
N GLY A 58 -9.22 12.03 -12.39
CA GLY A 58 -8.68 13.02 -13.33
C GLY A 58 -9.69 14.13 -13.68
N PRO A 59 -10.81 13.80 -14.36
CA PRO A 59 -11.87 14.76 -14.69
C PRO A 59 -12.44 15.50 -13.47
N MET A 60 -12.48 14.84 -12.31
CA MET A 60 -12.86 15.47 -11.05
C MET A 60 -12.04 16.72 -10.74
N VAL A 61 -10.71 16.64 -10.80
CA VAL A 61 -9.84 17.76 -10.43
C VAL A 61 -9.87 18.87 -11.47
N ALA A 62 -10.00 18.52 -12.75
CA ALA A 62 -10.21 19.50 -13.80
C ALA A 62 -11.53 20.27 -13.61
N GLY A 63 -12.61 19.57 -13.23
CA GLY A 63 -13.89 20.19 -12.90
C GLY A 63 -13.80 21.13 -11.69
N ILE A 64 -13.12 20.69 -10.62
CA ILE A 64 -12.92 21.53 -9.43
C ILE A 64 -12.06 22.76 -9.77
N ALA A 65 -11.01 22.60 -10.60
CA ALA A 65 -10.19 23.71 -11.08
C ALA A 65 -11.03 24.75 -11.83
N ALA A 66 -11.86 24.31 -12.78
CA ALA A 66 -12.73 25.18 -13.58
C ALA A 66 -13.72 25.96 -12.69
N VAL A 67 -14.36 25.29 -11.73
CA VAL A 67 -15.26 25.92 -10.75
C VAL A 67 -14.52 26.96 -9.90
N THR A 68 -13.30 26.63 -9.46
CA THR A 68 -12.49 27.51 -8.58
C THR A 68 -12.00 28.76 -9.32
N VAL A 69 -11.55 28.61 -10.57
CA VAL A 69 -11.18 29.74 -11.43
C VAL A 69 -12.40 30.58 -11.80
N GLY A 70 -13.53 29.95 -12.12
CA GLY A 70 -14.78 30.66 -12.43
C GLY A 70 -15.32 31.48 -11.25
N TYR A 71 -15.25 30.94 -10.03
CA TYR A 71 -15.63 31.67 -8.82
C TYR A 71 -14.79 32.94 -8.63
N MET A 72 -13.48 32.84 -8.88
CA MET A 72 -12.57 33.97 -8.73
C MET A 72 -12.73 34.99 -9.87
N ALA A 73 -12.90 34.53 -11.11
CA ALA A 73 -13.14 35.39 -12.28
C ALA A 73 -14.44 36.19 -12.18
N ALA A 74 -15.46 35.64 -11.51
CA ALA A 74 -16.71 36.33 -11.23
C ALA A 74 -16.62 37.41 -10.14
N GLY A 75 -15.46 37.58 -9.50
CA GLY A 75 -15.23 38.63 -8.49
C GLY A 75 -15.95 38.39 -7.16
N PHE A 76 -16.31 37.13 -6.85
CA PHE A 76 -17.00 36.79 -5.60
C PHE A 76 -16.13 37.03 -4.35
N PRO A 77 -16.74 37.18 -3.15
CA PRO A 77 -16.01 37.40 -1.91
C PRO A 77 -14.90 36.39 -1.68
N TRP A 78 -13.74 36.89 -1.24
CA TRP A 78 -12.61 36.06 -0.83
C TRP A 78 -13.00 35.23 0.40
N GLY A 79 -13.09 33.92 0.21
CA GLY A 79 -13.29 32.94 1.27
C GLY A 79 -12.32 31.77 1.13
N PRO A 80 -12.49 30.69 1.91
CA PRO A 80 -11.72 29.46 1.78
C PRO A 80 -12.07 28.64 0.51
N PHE A 81 -12.30 29.30 -0.62
CA PHE A 81 -12.63 28.68 -1.91
C PHE A 81 -11.53 27.72 -2.45
N PRO A 82 -10.21 27.93 -2.20
CA PRO A 82 -9.19 27.01 -2.70
C PRO A 82 -9.13 25.66 -1.97
N LEU A 83 -9.80 25.51 -0.81
CA LEU A 83 -9.74 24.27 -0.01
C LEU A 83 -10.24 23.04 -0.77
N SER A 84 -11.33 23.19 -1.52
CA SER A 84 -11.88 22.11 -2.36
C SER A 84 -10.92 21.72 -3.49
N PHE A 85 -10.23 22.71 -4.08
CA PHE A 85 -9.22 22.46 -5.12
C PHE A 85 -7.96 21.78 -4.56
N ALA A 86 -7.42 22.27 -3.45
CA ALA A 86 -6.33 21.65 -2.72
C ALA A 86 -6.61 20.19 -2.37
N THR A 87 -7.80 19.91 -1.84
CA THR A 87 -8.20 18.54 -1.50
C THR A 87 -8.35 17.66 -2.75
N GLY A 88 -8.93 18.22 -3.83
CA GLY A 88 -9.00 17.56 -5.13
C GLY A 88 -7.61 17.16 -5.65
N LEU A 89 -6.64 18.08 -5.62
CA LEU A 89 -5.26 17.84 -6.05
C LEU A 89 -4.63 16.67 -5.28
N VAL A 90 -4.69 16.69 -3.94
CA VAL A 90 -4.14 15.61 -3.11
C VAL A 90 -4.79 14.28 -3.46
N LEU A 91 -6.12 14.24 -3.64
CA LEU A 91 -6.83 13.01 -3.98
C LEU A 91 -6.46 12.48 -5.36
N ALA A 92 -6.29 13.34 -6.38
CA ALA A 92 -5.85 12.91 -7.70
C ALA A 92 -4.40 12.39 -7.69
N VAL A 93 -3.50 13.04 -6.95
CA VAL A 93 -2.13 12.57 -6.76
C VAL A 93 -2.11 11.20 -6.07
N LEU A 94 -2.88 11.04 -5.00
CA LEU A 94 -3.00 9.76 -4.29
C LEU A 94 -3.66 8.66 -5.13
N ALA A 95 -4.51 9.03 -6.10
CA ALA A 95 -5.16 8.11 -7.04
C ALA A 95 -4.30 7.80 -8.28
N GLY A 96 -3.12 8.41 -8.42
CA GLY A 96 -2.20 8.17 -9.54
C GLY A 96 -2.49 8.98 -10.81
N ALA A 97 -3.45 9.90 -10.78
CA ALA A 97 -3.79 10.76 -11.91
C ALA A 97 -2.87 11.99 -12.02
N ARG A 98 -1.54 11.78 -12.02
CA ARG A 98 -0.53 12.87 -11.94
C ARG A 98 -0.68 13.90 -13.05
N TRP A 99 -0.85 13.47 -14.29
CA TRP A 99 -0.94 14.37 -15.44
C TRP A 99 -2.17 15.29 -15.33
N TRP A 100 -3.27 14.76 -14.82
CA TRP A 100 -4.47 15.55 -14.55
C TRP A 100 -4.27 16.51 -13.38
N ALA A 101 -3.60 16.11 -12.30
CA ALA A 101 -3.33 16.97 -11.16
C ALA A 101 -2.40 18.14 -11.55
N TRP A 102 -1.29 17.85 -12.23
CA TRP A 102 -0.34 18.85 -12.70
C TRP A 102 -0.95 19.76 -13.78
N GLY A 103 -1.66 19.18 -14.75
CA GLY A 103 -2.36 19.95 -15.79
C GLY A 103 -3.42 20.88 -15.21
N SER A 104 -4.22 20.39 -14.26
CA SER A 104 -5.24 21.20 -13.58
C SER A 104 -4.62 22.28 -12.68
N ALA A 105 -3.50 21.97 -11.99
CA ALA A 105 -2.77 22.95 -11.18
C ALA A 105 -2.17 24.06 -12.04
N ALA A 106 -1.57 23.72 -13.19
CA ALA A 106 -1.03 24.70 -14.13
C ALA A 106 -2.14 25.56 -14.74
N ALA A 107 -3.24 24.95 -15.20
CA ALA A 107 -4.38 25.67 -15.76
C ALA A 107 -5.05 26.60 -14.73
N ALA A 108 -5.25 26.11 -13.50
CA ALA A 108 -5.80 26.92 -12.42
C ALA A 108 -4.85 28.05 -12.02
N GLY A 109 -3.54 27.78 -11.93
CA GLY A 109 -2.53 28.78 -11.62
C GLY A 109 -2.47 29.89 -12.66
N PHE A 110 -2.57 29.54 -13.94
CA PHE A 110 -2.67 30.50 -15.04
C PHE A 110 -3.95 31.34 -14.94
N GLY A 111 -5.10 30.71 -14.68
CA GLY A 111 -6.37 31.43 -14.47
C GLY A 111 -6.32 32.39 -13.27
N PHE A 112 -5.69 31.99 -12.17
CA PHE A 112 -5.50 32.86 -11.01
C PHE A 112 -4.56 34.02 -11.31
N LEU A 113 -3.49 33.80 -12.07
CA LEU A 113 -2.58 34.89 -12.47
C LEU A 113 -3.29 35.92 -13.36
N LEU A 114 -4.06 35.46 -14.36
CA LEU A 114 -4.82 36.37 -15.23
C LEU A 114 -5.85 37.20 -14.45
N THR A 115 -6.60 36.55 -13.56
CA THR A 115 -7.58 37.25 -12.71
C THR A 115 -6.91 38.20 -11.71
N ALA A 116 -5.72 37.87 -11.21
CA ALA A 116 -4.92 38.75 -10.35
C ALA A 116 -4.51 40.04 -11.08
N LEU A 117 -4.06 39.91 -12.33
CA LEU A 117 -3.65 41.05 -13.17
C LEU A 117 -4.83 41.96 -13.51
N GLN A 118 -6.00 41.37 -13.75
CA GLN A 118 -7.23 42.13 -14.05
C GLN A 118 -7.78 42.89 -12.84
N HIS A 119 -7.74 42.28 -11.64
CA HIS A 119 -8.39 42.83 -10.44
C HIS A 119 -7.41 43.46 -9.43
N GLY A 120 -6.11 43.52 -9.72
CA GLY A 120 -5.10 44.09 -8.83
C GLY A 120 -4.87 43.31 -7.51
N GLN A 121 -5.14 42.00 -7.50
CA GLN A 121 -5.16 41.16 -6.28
C GLN A 121 -3.86 40.33 -6.09
N SER A 122 -2.75 40.78 -6.67
CA SER A 122 -1.50 40.00 -6.83
C SER A 122 -0.98 39.38 -5.54
N THR A 123 -1.02 40.09 -4.42
CA THR A 123 -0.51 39.58 -3.13
C THR A 123 -1.33 38.40 -2.60
N ARG A 124 -2.67 38.44 -2.66
CA ARG A 124 -3.51 37.34 -2.16
C ARG A 124 -3.38 36.10 -3.04
N VAL A 125 -3.33 36.31 -4.35
CA VAL A 125 -3.15 35.23 -5.32
C VAL A 125 -1.80 34.55 -5.14
N PHE A 126 -0.74 35.32 -4.90
CA PHE A 126 0.57 34.76 -4.59
C PHE A 126 0.52 33.78 -3.41
N PHE A 127 -0.08 34.17 -2.28
CA PHE A 127 -0.22 33.28 -1.13
C PHE A 127 -1.04 32.02 -1.43
N VAL A 128 -2.11 32.13 -2.21
CA VAL A 128 -2.91 30.97 -2.65
C VAL A 128 -2.08 30.02 -3.52
N LEU A 129 -1.31 30.55 -4.47
CA LEU A 129 -0.44 29.73 -5.33
C LEU A 129 0.64 29.02 -4.52
N VAL A 130 1.33 29.72 -3.63
CA VAL A 130 2.34 29.13 -2.74
C VAL A 130 1.72 28.02 -1.88
N TRP A 131 0.55 28.28 -1.29
CA TRP A 131 -0.15 27.29 -0.48
C TRP A 131 -0.58 26.05 -1.29
N LEU A 132 -1.09 26.24 -2.51
CA LEU A 132 -1.43 25.13 -3.41
C LEU A 132 -0.21 24.30 -3.80
N ILE A 133 0.93 24.94 -4.06
CA ILE A 133 2.20 24.24 -4.33
C ILE A 133 2.60 23.39 -3.13
N VAL A 134 2.57 23.94 -1.90
CA VAL A 134 2.88 23.20 -0.67
C VAL A 134 1.96 21.99 -0.51
N VAL A 135 0.66 22.14 -0.74
CA VAL A 135 -0.30 21.03 -0.66
C VAL A 135 -0.01 19.96 -1.71
N LEU A 136 0.32 20.35 -2.94
CA LEU A 136 0.62 19.43 -4.05
C LEU A 136 1.90 18.62 -3.74
N LEU A 137 2.95 19.29 -3.24
CA LEU A 137 4.19 18.66 -2.79
C LEU A 137 3.96 17.71 -1.60
N ALA A 138 3.15 18.11 -0.62
CA ALA A 138 2.79 17.26 0.51
C ALA A 138 2.02 16.00 0.05
N GLY A 139 1.14 16.14 -0.94
CA GLY A 139 0.47 15.02 -1.59
C GLY A 139 1.44 14.03 -2.25
N GLU A 140 2.44 14.53 -2.96
CA GLU A 140 3.47 13.71 -3.63
C GLU A 140 4.38 13.00 -2.63
N LEU A 141 4.76 13.68 -1.54
CA LEU A 141 5.49 13.08 -0.41
C LEU A 141 4.68 11.96 0.24
N GLY A 142 3.38 12.19 0.49
CA GLY A 142 2.47 11.17 1.03
C GLY A 142 2.34 9.95 0.13
N ARG A 143 2.24 10.17 -1.20
CA ARG A 143 2.22 9.08 -2.19
C ARG A 143 3.55 8.30 -2.19
N SER A 144 4.68 9.01 -2.17
CA SER A 144 6.02 8.41 -2.14
C SER A 144 6.23 7.59 -0.87
N ALA A 145 5.79 8.09 0.29
CA ALA A 145 5.83 7.36 1.55
C ALA A 145 4.94 6.10 1.51
N LYS A 146 3.77 6.18 0.87
CA LYS A 146 2.91 5.00 0.66
C LYS A 146 3.56 3.97 -0.25
N ALA A 147 4.13 4.40 -1.38
CA ALA A 147 4.83 3.51 -2.31
C ALA A 147 6.00 2.79 -1.63
N ARG A 148 6.83 3.52 -0.86
CA ARG A 148 7.92 2.93 -0.06
C ARG A 148 7.40 1.90 0.94
N ARG A 149 6.31 2.20 1.65
CA ARG A 149 5.71 1.25 2.60
C ARG A 149 5.21 -0.03 1.92
N ASP A 150 4.62 0.09 0.74
CA ASP A 150 4.14 -1.06 -0.03
C ASP A 150 5.33 -1.90 -0.54
N GLU A 151 6.43 -1.26 -0.93
CA GLU A 151 7.69 -1.91 -1.32
C GLU A 151 8.34 -2.67 -0.14
N TYR A 152 8.47 -2.03 1.03
CA TYR A 152 8.97 -2.71 2.24
C TYR A 152 8.12 -3.91 2.63
N ARG A 153 6.80 -3.83 2.48
CA ARG A 153 5.90 -4.95 2.74
C ARG A 153 6.14 -6.10 1.78
N LYS A 154 6.29 -5.82 0.48
CA LYS A 154 6.62 -6.84 -0.52
C LYS A 154 7.97 -7.50 -0.23
N ALA A 155 9.00 -6.70 0.03
CA ALA A 155 10.33 -7.20 0.38
C ALA A 155 10.31 -8.06 1.66
N ALA A 156 9.53 -7.68 2.68
CA ALA A 156 9.37 -8.49 3.88
C ALA A 156 8.69 -9.84 3.59
N THR A 157 7.64 -9.84 2.75
CA THR A 157 6.98 -11.09 2.35
C THR A 157 7.87 -11.99 1.49
N GLU A 158 8.69 -11.42 0.62
CA GLU A 158 9.66 -12.16 -0.20
C GLU A 158 10.76 -12.76 0.68
N ARG A 159 11.33 -11.98 1.60
CA ARG A 159 12.32 -12.50 2.57
C ARG A 159 11.77 -13.65 3.41
N ALA A 160 10.54 -13.54 3.90
CA ALA A 160 9.90 -14.60 4.66
C ALA A 160 9.66 -15.87 3.83
N ARG A 161 9.44 -15.74 2.51
CA ARG A 161 9.35 -16.88 1.59
C ARG A 161 10.72 -17.52 1.37
N HIS A 162 11.74 -16.70 1.08
CA HIS A 162 13.11 -17.18 0.90
C HIS A 162 13.63 -17.93 2.12
N GLN A 163 13.42 -17.40 3.33
CA GLN A 163 13.81 -18.07 4.58
C GLN A 163 13.14 -19.44 4.72
N ARG A 164 11.85 -19.54 4.41
CA ARG A 164 11.13 -20.83 4.45
C ARG A 164 11.66 -21.82 3.42
N ASP A 165 12.05 -21.34 2.23
CA ASP A 165 12.60 -22.20 1.19
C ASP A 165 14.02 -22.67 1.55
N GLU A 166 14.84 -21.82 2.17
CA GLU A 166 16.16 -22.19 2.71
C GLU A 166 16.02 -23.23 3.83
N GLU A 167 15.12 -23.03 4.79
CA GLU A 167 14.82 -24.00 5.85
C GLU A 167 14.39 -25.35 5.28
N ARG A 168 13.56 -25.36 4.22
CA ARG A 168 13.15 -26.61 3.55
C ARG A 168 14.32 -27.34 2.89
N LEU A 169 15.27 -26.61 2.32
CA LEU A 169 16.46 -27.22 1.70
C LEU A 169 17.42 -27.80 2.75
N VAL A 170 17.59 -27.11 3.87
CA VAL A 170 18.37 -27.63 5.01
C VAL A 170 17.72 -28.90 5.55
N LEU A 171 16.41 -28.85 5.81
CA LEU A 171 15.65 -30.02 6.25
C LEU A 171 15.76 -31.21 5.29
N ALA A 172 15.65 -30.97 3.97
CA ALA A 172 15.78 -32.02 2.99
C ALA A 172 17.15 -32.70 3.04
N ARG A 173 18.22 -31.94 3.37
CA ARG A 173 19.56 -32.47 3.56
C ARG A 173 19.68 -33.27 4.85
N ASP A 174 19.18 -32.76 5.97
CA ASP A 174 19.23 -33.47 7.24
C ASP A 174 18.51 -34.81 7.15
N ILE A 175 17.33 -34.84 6.50
CA ILE A 175 16.60 -36.08 6.23
C ILE A 175 17.40 -36.99 5.28
N HIS A 176 18.01 -36.42 4.23
CA HIS A 176 18.80 -37.21 3.29
C HIS A 176 20.01 -37.87 3.95
N ASP A 177 20.72 -37.16 4.83
CA ASP A 177 21.92 -37.67 5.50
C ASP A 177 21.58 -38.81 6.47
N VAL A 178 20.53 -38.65 7.29
CA VAL A 178 20.01 -39.72 8.18
C VAL A 178 19.59 -40.95 7.37
N VAL A 179 18.84 -40.75 6.29
CA VAL A 179 18.36 -41.83 5.43
C VAL A 179 19.51 -42.53 4.71
N ALA A 180 20.46 -41.77 4.14
CA ALA A 180 21.60 -42.32 3.41
C ALA A 180 22.53 -43.12 4.33
N HIS A 181 22.82 -42.61 5.52
CA HIS A 181 23.64 -43.32 6.51
C HIS A 181 22.99 -44.65 6.93
N SER A 182 21.70 -44.62 7.26
CA SER A 182 20.94 -45.79 7.70
C SER A 182 20.85 -46.86 6.59
N LEU A 183 20.59 -46.45 5.35
CA LEU A 183 20.57 -47.36 4.20
C LEU A 183 21.94 -48.00 3.95
N SER A 184 23.03 -47.26 4.12
CA SER A 184 24.38 -47.79 3.98
C SER A 184 24.69 -48.87 5.02
N MET A 185 24.38 -48.60 6.30
CA MET A 185 24.51 -49.56 7.41
C MET A 185 23.70 -50.85 7.16
N ILE A 186 22.43 -50.71 6.75
CA ILE A 186 21.56 -51.85 6.42
C ILE A 186 22.16 -52.67 5.27
N ASN A 187 22.65 -52.01 4.21
CA ASN A 187 23.22 -52.70 3.05
C ASN A 187 24.49 -53.48 3.40
N VAL A 188 25.37 -52.91 4.25
CA VAL A 188 26.57 -53.59 4.74
C VAL A 188 26.20 -54.82 5.58
N GLN A 189 25.32 -54.67 6.56
CA GLN A 189 24.89 -55.78 7.42
C GLN A 189 24.16 -56.88 6.63
N ALA A 190 23.33 -56.51 5.65
CA ALA A 190 22.64 -57.46 4.77
C ALA A 190 23.63 -58.24 3.91
N SER A 191 24.67 -57.57 3.40
CA SER A 191 25.74 -58.20 2.63
C SER A 191 26.54 -59.20 3.48
N VAL A 192 26.81 -58.87 4.75
CA VAL A 192 27.46 -59.77 5.71
C VAL A 192 26.59 -60.99 5.97
N ALA A 193 25.30 -60.81 6.27
CA ALA A 193 24.36 -61.90 6.50
C ALA A 193 24.28 -62.86 5.29
N LEU A 194 24.18 -62.31 4.07
CA LEU A 194 24.17 -63.09 2.82
C LEU A 194 25.48 -63.86 2.60
N HIS A 195 26.63 -63.26 2.91
CA HIS A 195 27.93 -63.92 2.77
C HIS A 195 28.09 -65.08 3.77
N LEU A 196 27.62 -64.91 5.01
CA LEU A 196 27.63 -65.97 6.02
C LEU A 196 26.72 -67.12 5.61
N ALA A 197 25.50 -66.82 5.13
CA ALA A 197 24.53 -67.81 4.65
C ALA A 197 25.06 -68.62 3.45
N LYS A 198 25.64 -67.95 2.43
CA LYS A 198 26.17 -68.63 1.24
C LYS A 198 27.34 -69.56 1.52
N ASN A 199 28.14 -69.24 2.53
CA ASN A 199 29.35 -70.00 2.84
C ASN A 199 29.13 -71.05 3.96
N ASN A 200 27.88 -71.32 4.37
CA ASN A 200 27.55 -72.19 5.50
C ASN A 200 28.38 -71.85 6.77
N LYS A 201 28.63 -70.55 7.00
CA LYS A 201 29.33 -70.06 8.19
C LYS A 201 28.36 -69.99 9.39
N ASP A 202 28.92 -69.67 10.56
CA ASP A 202 28.21 -69.67 11.85
C ASP A 202 26.82 -69.00 11.78
N PRO A 203 25.73 -69.76 11.94
CA PRO A 203 24.36 -69.25 11.90
C PRO A 203 24.10 -68.15 12.95
N HIS A 204 24.80 -68.19 14.08
CA HIS A 204 24.64 -67.20 15.14
C HIS A 204 25.00 -65.79 14.67
N LEU A 205 26.13 -65.64 13.97
CA LEU A 205 26.58 -64.35 13.41
C LEU A 205 25.64 -63.81 12.32
N MET A 206 24.98 -64.71 11.58
CA MET A 206 23.97 -64.32 10.60
C MET A 206 22.72 -63.73 11.29
N TYR A 207 22.23 -64.38 12.35
CA TYR A 207 21.10 -63.87 13.12
C TYR A 207 21.42 -62.52 13.78
N GLU A 208 22.64 -62.36 14.30
CA GLU A 208 23.12 -61.09 14.87
C GLU A 208 23.12 -59.95 13.84
N ALA A 209 23.61 -60.20 12.62
CA ALA A 209 23.56 -59.21 11.54
C ALA A 209 22.12 -58.81 11.16
N LEU A 210 21.19 -59.78 11.14
CA LEU A 210 19.77 -59.50 10.88
C LEU A 210 19.10 -58.73 12.03
N GLU A 211 19.44 -59.02 13.29
CA GLU A 211 18.99 -58.23 14.44
C GLU A 211 19.52 -56.79 14.39
N ASN A 212 20.77 -56.60 13.99
CA ASN A 212 21.36 -55.27 13.80
C ASN A 212 20.63 -54.48 12.70
N ILE A 213 20.24 -55.12 11.59
CA ILE A 213 19.40 -54.49 10.55
C ILE A 213 18.04 -54.07 11.13
N LYS A 214 17.40 -54.96 11.91
CA LYS A 214 16.08 -54.68 12.52
C LYS A 214 16.17 -53.51 13.50
N ALA A 215 17.21 -53.47 14.34
CA ALA A 215 17.45 -52.40 15.30
C ALA A 215 17.73 -51.07 14.58
N GLY A 216 18.69 -51.04 13.67
CA GLY A 216 19.06 -49.83 12.92
C GLY A 216 17.92 -49.28 12.06
N SER A 217 17.10 -50.14 11.44
CA SER A 217 15.92 -49.71 10.68
C SER A 217 14.86 -49.06 11.57
N LYS A 218 14.69 -49.56 12.81
CA LYS A 218 13.74 -48.99 13.78
C LYS A 218 14.23 -47.63 14.28
N GLU A 219 15.52 -47.50 14.54
CA GLU A 219 16.15 -46.25 14.99
C GLU A 219 16.05 -45.15 13.93
N ALA A 220 16.41 -45.46 12.67
CA ALA A 220 16.29 -44.53 11.54
C ALA A 220 14.85 -44.00 11.33
N LEU A 221 13.84 -44.88 11.50
CA LEU A 221 12.44 -44.48 11.41
C LEU A 221 12.00 -43.55 12.55
N VAL A 222 12.57 -43.70 13.75
CA VAL A 222 12.31 -42.80 14.88
C VAL A 222 12.95 -41.44 14.61
N GLU A 223 14.19 -41.40 14.16
CA GLU A 223 14.94 -40.17 13.88
C GLU A 223 14.26 -39.34 12.77
N VAL A 224 13.81 -39.97 11.68
CA VAL A 224 13.02 -39.28 10.63
C VAL A 224 11.69 -38.75 11.18
N ARG A 225 11.02 -39.48 12.07
CA ARG A 225 9.77 -39.01 12.70
C ARG A 225 10.00 -37.83 13.63
N GLU A 226 11.11 -37.79 14.36
CA GLU A 226 11.47 -36.66 15.22
C GLU A 226 11.75 -35.40 14.39
N VAL A 227 12.53 -35.51 13.31
CA VAL A 227 12.79 -34.40 12.38
C VAL A 227 11.49 -33.88 11.76
N LEU A 228 10.55 -34.78 11.39
CA LEU A 228 9.24 -34.39 10.86
C LEU A 228 8.30 -33.80 11.93
N ALA A 229 8.43 -34.18 13.20
CA ALA A 229 7.60 -33.69 14.28
C ALA A 229 7.84 -32.20 14.59
N VAL A 230 9.06 -31.71 14.35
CA VAL A 230 9.42 -30.28 14.53
C VAL A 230 8.72 -29.36 13.52
N LEU A 231 8.18 -29.90 12.41
CA LEU A 231 7.52 -29.14 11.35
C LEU A 231 6.00 -28.99 11.52
N ARG A 232 5.41 -29.56 12.57
CA ARG A 232 3.96 -29.58 12.81
C ARG A 232 3.54 -28.58 13.87
#